data_AF-A0A9N9PRS5-F1
#
_entry.id   AF-A0A9N9PRS5-F1
#
_cell.length_a   1.000
_cell.length_b   1.000
_cell.length_c   1.000
_cell.angle_alpha   90.00
_cell.angle_beta   90.00
_cell.angle_gamma   90.00
#
_symmetry.space_group_name_H-M   'P 1'
#
loop_
_entity.id
_entity.type
_entity.pdbx_description
1 polymer ?
#
loop_
_entity_poly.entity_id
_entity_poly.type
_entity_poly.pdbx_seq_one_letter_code
_entity_poly.pdbx_strand_id
1 'polypeptide(L)'
;MPPLLLPSRIPTNPLHKLRHLPLLSHPLKTLKMSTCNLPPKPHFSSTYTEEQGTADLLPLLKTSGQGGRWSVIESGKGIERRFKFKGFKKCWEFMNTVAPECTVQKHHPEWSNVYNTTFIRWTTHSPPGLSPKDVLMAKFCDEAALKFGEVIEDVEEEGGLGKDLVDRVATEAGDCCVPKKKG
;
A
#
# COMPACT_ATOMS: atom_id res chain seq x y z
N MET A 1 -2.03 -34.41 -61.86
CA MET A 1 -0.77 -33.68 -62.14
C MET A 1 0.25 -34.04 -61.06
N PRO A 2 1.54 -34.23 -61.42
CA PRO A 2 2.62 -34.74 -60.54
C PRO A 2 3.19 -33.59 -59.65
N PRO A 3 4.31 -33.70 -58.90
CA PRO A 3 5.18 -34.85 -58.61
C PRO A 3 5.64 -35.04 -57.12
N LEU A 4 6.16 -36.26 -56.87
CA LEU A 4 7.41 -36.65 -56.17
C LEU A 4 7.79 -36.00 -54.83
N LEU A 5 7.78 -36.83 -53.77
CA LEU A 5 8.76 -36.75 -52.68
C LEU A 5 9.32 -38.16 -52.39
N LEU A 6 10.62 -38.31 -52.60
CA LEU A 6 11.44 -39.46 -52.18
C LEU A 6 11.50 -39.51 -50.64
N PRO A 7 11.73 -40.70 -50.06
CA PRO A 7 12.63 -40.75 -48.92
C PRO A 7 13.86 -41.60 -49.22
N SER A 8 14.98 -40.94 -49.04
CA SER A 8 16.34 -41.46 -49.05
C SER A 8 16.60 -42.38 -47.84
N ARG A 9 17.59 -43.25 -48.07
CA ARG A 9 18.10 -44.32 -47.20
C ARG A 9 18.26 -43.91 -45.73
N ILE A 10 17.87 -44.83 -44.86
CA ILE A 10 18.23 -44.86 -43.44
C ILE A 10 19.72 -45.27 -43.33
N PRO A 11 20.59 -44.45 -42.71
CA PRO A 11 21.87 -44.94 -42.22
C PRO A 11 21.71 -45.47 -40.79
N THR A 12 22.04 -46.75 -40.59
CA THR A 12 22.21 -47.34 -39.27
C THR A 12 23.48 -46.77 -38.62
N ASN A 13 23.32 -45.96 -37.58
CA ASN A 13 24.44 -45.45 -36.79
C ASN A 13 24.63 -46.34 -35.54
N PRO A 14 25.85 -46.83 -35.25
CA PRO A 14 26.08 -47.78 -34.19
C PRO A 14 26.05 -47.14 -32.81
N LEU A 15 25.61 -47.94 -31.83
CA LEU A 15 25.56 -47.66 -30.40
C LEU A 15 26.87 -47.03 -29.88
N HIS A 16 26.85 -45.71 -29.68
CA HIS A 16 27.87 -45.02 -28.92
C HIS A 16 27.53 -45.05 -27.42
N LYS A 17 28.49 -45.57 -26.66
CA LYS A 17 28.53 -45.69 -25.20
C LYS A 17 27.97 -44.45 -24.48
N LEU A 18 26.95 -44.65 -23.65
CA LEU A 18 26.54 -43.70 -22.61
C LEU A 18 27.76 -43.42 -21.72
N ARG A 19 28.33 -42.23 -21.83
CA ARG A 19 29.21 -41.68 -20.79
C ARG A 19 28.30 -41.10 -19.71
N HIS A 20 28.42 -41.63 -18.49
CA HIS A 20 27.75 -41.08 -17.32
C HIS A 20 28.17 -39.62 -17.13
N LEU A 21 27.22 -38.71 -17.32
CA LEU A 21 27.32 -37.33 -16.85
C LEU A 21 27.17 -37.35 -15.32
N PRO A 22 28.12 -36.77 -14.56
CA PRO A 22 27.94 -36.64 -13.12
C PRO A 22 26.78 -35.68 -12.86
N LEU A 23 25.81 -36.14 -12.05
CA LEU A 23 24.76 -35.29 -11.52
C LEU A 23 25.40 -34.24 -10.61
N LEU A 24 25.59 -33.02 -11.13
CA LEU A 24 25.89 -31.85 -10.32
C LEU A 24 24.65 -31.57 -9.45
N SER A 25 24.72 -32.03 -8.19
CA SER A 25 23.76 -31.65 -7.15
C SER A 25 23.95 -30.17 -6.85
N HIS A 26 23.23 -29.32 -7.57
CA HIS A 26 23.10 -27.93 -7.19
C HIS A 26 22.28 -27.92 -5.88
N PRO A 27 22.79 -27.34 -4.79
CA PRO A 27 21.97 -27.14 -3.60
C PRO A 27 20.80 -26.27 -4.01
N LEU A 28 19.58 -26.76 -3.78
CA LEU A 28 18.37 -25.95 -3.85
C LEU A 28 18.63 -24.73 -2.96
N LYS A 29 18.81 -23.56 -3.57
CA LYS A 29 18.78 -22.30 -2.83
C LYS A 29 17.42 -22.29 -2.15
N THR A 30 17.41 -22.43 -0.83
CA THR A 30 16.24 -22.21 0.00
C THR A 30 15.71 -20.84 -0.40
N LEU A 31 14.61 -20.81 -1.16
CA LEU A 31 13.81 -19.61 -1.26
C LEU A 31 13.45 -19.28 0.19
N LYS A 32 14.02 -18.19 0.71
CA LYS A 32 13.45 -17.56 1.89
C LYS A 32 12.01 -17.27 1.49
N MET A 33 11.08 -18.04 2.06
CA MET A 33 9.67 -17.67 2.01
C MET A 33 9.63 -16.26 2.56
N SER A 34 9.36 -15.31 1.67
CA SER A 34 8.88 -14.00 2.07
C SER A 34 7.74 -14.31 3.02
N THR A 35 7.92 -14.01 4.30
CA THR A 35 6.84 -14.06 5.27
C THR A 35 5.75 -13.19 4.70
N CYS A 36 4.73 -13.81 4.09
CA CYS A 36 3.49 -13.17 3.74
C CYS A 36 2.91 -12.72 5.07
N ASN A 37 3.20 -11.47 5.44
CA ASN A 37 2.78 -10.91 6.70
C ASN A 37 1.27 -10.75 6.58
N LEU A 38 0.53 -11.71 7.15
CA LEU A 38 -0.92 -11.65 7.19
C LEU A 38 -1.31 -10.38 7.95
N PRO A 39 -2.35 -9.65 7.50
CA PRO A 39 -2.79 -8.46 8.22
C PRO A 39 -3.21 -8.84 9.65
N PRO A 40 -2.94 -7.99 10.65
CA PRO A 40 -3.32 -8.26 12.03
C PRO A 40 -4.83 -8.50 12.18
N LYS A 41 -5.22 -9.51 12.95
CA LYS A 41 -6.63 -9.80 13.22
C LYS A 41 -7.19 -8.80 14.26
N PRO A 42 -8.33 -8.13 14.01
CA PRO A 42 -9.00 -7.31 15.01
C PRO A 42 -9.35 -8.10 16.29
N HIS A 43 -9.16 -7.47 17.44
CA HIS A 43 -9.56 -7.99 18.74
C HIS A 43 -10.50 -6.98 19.41
N PHE A 44 -11.76 -7.38 19.59
CA PHE A 44 -12.81 -6.52 20.11
C PHE A 44 -12.89 -6.62 21.64
N SER A 45 -13.26 -5.51 22.26
CA SER A 45 -13.54 -5.40 23.68
C SER A 45 -14.73 -6.27 24.06
N SER A 46 -14.84 -6.69 25.32
CA SER A 46 -15.92 -7.56 25.80
C SER A 46 -17.32 -6.95 25.64
N THR A 47 -17.42 -5.63 25.46
CA THR A 47 -18.67 -4.91 25.21
C THR A 47 -19.00 -4.78 23.72
N TYR A 48 -18.23 -5.41 22.83
CA TYR A 48 -18.36 -5.27 21.39
C TYR A 48 -18.21 -6.63 20.70
N THR A 49 -19.29 -7.11 20.07
CA THR A 49 -19.30 -8.45 19.46
C THR A 49 -18.41 -8.49 18.21
N GLU A 50 -17.83 -9.66 17.91
CA GLU A 50 -16.99 -9.83 16.72
C GLU A 50 -17.75 -9.54 15.43
N GLU A 51 -19.02 -9.93 15.35
CA GLU A 51 -19.89 -9.66 14.21
C GLU A 51 -20.11 -8.15 14.00
N GLN A 52 -20.60 -7.46 15.03
CA GLN A 52 -20.86 -6.01 14.96
C GLN A 52 -19.57 -5.24 14.71
N GLY A 53 -18.51 -5.58 15.45
CA GLY A 53 -17.21 -4.94 15.32
C GLY A 53 -16.59 -5.11 13.94
N THR A 54 -16.73 -6.30 13.34
CA THR A 54 -16.25 -6.54 11.99
C THR A 54 -17.05 -5.72 10.98
N ALA A 55 -18.37 -5.73 11.07
CA ALA A 55 -19.24 -4.99 10.15
C ALA A 55 -18.95 -3.47 10.17
N ASP A 56 -18.77 -2.90 11.36
CA ASP A 56 -18.52 -1.47 11.55
C ASP A 56 -17.10 -1.05 11.13
N LEU A 57 -16.13 -1.95 11.29
CA LEU A 57 -14.71 -1.67 11.05
C LEU A 57 -14.34 -1.82 9.57
N LEU A 58 -14.92 -2.79 8.86
CA LEU A 58 -14.58 -3.10 7.46
C LEU A 58 -14.54 -1.87 6.53
N PRO A 59 -15.49 -0.91 6.57
CA PRO A 59 -15.45 0.27 5.72
C PRO A 59 -14.26 1.21 5.98
N LEU A 60 -13.67 1.16 7.18
CA LEU A 60 -12.55 2.02 7.57
C LEU A 60 -11.19 1.47 7.15
N LEU A 61 -11.08 0.16 6.96
CA LEU A 61 -9.80 -0.49 6.73
C LEU A 61 -9.30 -0.35 5.30
N LYS A 62 -7.98 -0.26 5.14
CA LYS A 62 -7.31 -0.35 3.84
C LYS A 62 -7.61 -1.69 3.18
N THR A 63 -8.07 -1.66 1.95
CA THR A 63 -8.26 -2.83 1.08
C THR A 63 -7.68 -2.52 -0.30
N SER A 64 -7.39 -3.55 -1.09
CA SER A 64 -6.71 -3.44 -2.40
C SER A 64 -7.53 -2.80 -3.53
N GLY A 65 -8.53 -1.96 -3.23
CA GLY A 65 -9.28 -1.23 -4.27
C GLY A 65 -10.39 -0.32 -3.78
N GLN A 66 -11.19 -0.75 -2.80
CA GLN A 66 -12.28 0.04 -2.21
C GLN A 66 -12.32 -0.18 -0.70
N GLY A 67 -11.73 0.74 0.04
CA GLY A 67 -11.64 0.68 1.49
C GLY A 67 -11.29 2.04 2.07
N GLY A 68 -11.31 2.11 3.40
CA GLY A 68 -10.82 3.28 4.11
C GLY A 68 -9.29 3.31 4.15
N ARG A 69 -8.74 4.12 5.06
CA ARG A 69 -7.29 4.35 5.18
C ARG A 69 -6.74 3.99 6.55
N TRP A 70 -7.54 3.34 7.38
CA TRP A 70 -7.13 2.83 8.69
C TRP A 70 -6.47 1.46 8.57
N SER A 71 -5.61 1.13 9.52
CA SER A 71 -4.96 -0.17 9.63
C SER A 71 -5.09 -0.69 11.04
N VAL A 72 -5.33 -1.99 11.19
CA VAL A 72 -5.35 -2.66 12.50
C VAL A 72 -3.91 -2.72 13.01
N ILE A 73 -3.71 -2.39 14.28
CA ILE A 73 -2.38 -2.48 14.92
C ILE A 73 -1.99 -3.94 15.14
N GLU A 74 -0.70 -4.21 15.32
CA GLU A 74 -0.16 -5.57 15.50
C GLU A 74 -0.88 -6.38 16.60
N SER A 75 -1.24 -5.73 17.71
CA SER A 75 -1.94 -6.40 18.81
C SER A 75 -3.41 -6.73 18.52
N GLY A 76 -3.96 -6.23 17.41
CA GLY A 76 -5.38 -6.34 17.06
C GLY A 76 -6.32 -5.41 17.84
N LYS A 77 -5.84 -4.77 18.92
CA LYS A 77 -6.69 -4.06 19.90
C LYS A 77 -6.96 -2.59 19.56
N GLY A 78 -6.58 -2.14 18.38
CA GLY A 78 -6.71 -0.75 17.97
C GLY A 78 -6.55 -0.57 16.47
N ILE A 79 -6.81 0.65 16.02
CA ILE A 79 -6.61 1.07 14.64
C ILE A 79 -5.80 2.35 14.58
N GLU A 80 -5.01 2.50 13.53
CA GLU A 80 -4.16 3.66 13.33
C GLU A 80 -4.17 4.17 11.89
N ARG A 81 -3.90 5.48 11.77
CA ARG A 81 -3.81 6.18 10.49
C ARG A 81 -2.96 7.44 10.61
N ARG A 82 -2.35 7.84 9.49
CA ARG A 82 -1.70 9.17 9.33
C ARG A 82 -2.58 10.07 8.48
N PHE A 83 -2.69 11.32 8.90
CA PHE A 83 -3.37 12.42 8.20
C PHE A 83 -2.33 13.44 7.79
N LYS A 84 -2.32 13.84 6.52
CA LYS A 84 -1.38 14.83 5.98
C LYS A 84 -2.14 16.03 5.42
N PHE A 85 -1.62 17.23 5.62
CA PHE A 85 -2.23 18.47 5.18
C PHE A 85 -1.23 19.36 4.45
N LYS A 86 -1.70 20.44 3.82
CA LYS A 86 -0.84 21.40 3.11
C LYS A 86 0.23 22.07 4.00
N GLY A 87 0.00 22.15 5.32
CA GLY A 87 0.93 22.77 6.25
C GLY A 87 0.48 22.62 7.71
N PHE A 88 1.32 23.09 8.64
CA PHE A 88 1.06 22.99 10.09
C PHE A 88 -0.29 23.58 10.50
N LYS A 89 -0.63 24.78 10.02
CA LYS A 89 -1.89 25.46 10.39
C LYS A 89 -3.12 24.60 10.10
N LYS A 90 -3.20 24.00 8.90
CA LYS A 90 -4.33 23.13 8.51
C LYS A 90 -4.39 21.85 9.34
N CYS A 91 -3.22 21.26 9.61
CA CYS A 91 -3.11 20.11 10.48
C CYS A 91 -3.58 20.41 11.91
N TRP A 92 -3.21 21.58 12.45
CA TRP A 92 -3.65 22.03 13.76
C TRP A 92 -5.16 22.35 13.82
N GLU A 93 -5.74 22.96 12.77
CA GLU A 93 -7.19 23.17 12.66
C GLU A 93 -7.97 21.84 12.71
N PHE A 94 -7.46 20.80 12.04
CA PHE A 94 -8.00 19.44 12.14
C PHE A 94 -7.93 18.91 13.57
N MET A 95 -6.76 18.98 14.22
CA MET A 95 -6.59 18.49 15.60
C MET A 95 -7.50 19.24 16.60
N ASN A 96 -7.63 20.56 16.46
CA ASN A 96 -8.53 21.39 17.28
C ASN A 96 -10.00 21.03 17.08
N THR A 97 -10.37 20.45 15.94
CA THR A 97 -11.73 19.97 15.68
C THR A 97 -11.97 18.61 16.33
N VAL A 98 -10.95 17.75 16.39
CA VAL A 98 -11.03 16.43 17.03
C VAL A 98 -11.04 16.51 18.56
N ALA A 99 -10.26 17.42 19.15
CA ALA A 99 -10.08 17.48 20.61
C ALA A 99 -11.40 17.66 21.42
N PRO A 100 -12.35 18.54 21.04
CA PRO A 100 -13.63 18.66 21.74
C PRO A 100 -14.47 17.38 21.66
N GLU A 101 -14.46 16.70 20.50
CA GLU A 101 -15.20 15.44 20.32
C GLU A 101 -14.65 14.33 21.23
N CYS A 102 -13.32 14.26 21.41
CA CYS A 102 -12.72 13.35 22.39
C CYS A 102 -13.30 13.55 23.81
N THR A 103 -13.55 14.81 24.18
CA THR A 103 -14.12 15.15 25.49
C THR A 103 -15.58 14.73 25.58
N VAL A 104 -16.38 14.96 24.54
CA VAL A 104 -17.78 14.55 24.45
C VAL A 104 -17.90 13.02 24.57
N GLN A 105 -17.10 12.29 23.80
CA GLN A 105 -17.12 10.82 23.79
C GLN A 105 -16.42 10.19 25.00
N LYS A 106 -15.70 11.00 25.80
CA LYS A 106 -14.81 10.55 26.87
C LYS A 106 -13.87 9.46 26.37
N HIS A 107 -13.25 9.71 25.22
CA HIS A 107 -12.38 8.78 24.51
C HIS A 107 -11.25 9.55 23.85
N HIS A 108 -10.01 9.25 24.19
CA HIS A 108 -8.85 10.04 23.76
C HIS A 108 -7.94 9.16 22.89
N PRO A 109 -7.35 9.74 21.84
CA PRO A 109 -6.44 8.99 20.99
C PRO A 109 -5.05 8.91 21.61
N GLU A 110 -4.29 7.94 21.14
CA GLU A 110 -2.84 8.05 21.13
C GLU A 110 -2.46 8.79 19.84
N TRP A 111 -1.88 9.98 19.92
CA TRP A 111 -1.51 10.74 18.73
C TRP A 111 -0.14 11.41 18.83
N SER A 112 0.45 11.69 17.67
CA SER A 112 1.68 12.48 17.56
C SER A 112 1.59 13.37 16.32
N ASN A 113 2.02 14.62 16.43
CA ASN A 113 2.06 15.57 15.31
C ASN A 113 3.51 15.92 14.95
N VAL A 114 3.80 15.94 13.66
CA VAL A 114 5.05 16.45 13.09
C VAL A 114 4.70 17.36 11.92
N TYR A 115 4.79 18.67 12.14
CA TYR A 115 4.47 19.70 11.16
C TYR A 115 3.06 19.52 10.54
N ASN A 116 2.98 19.10 9.29
CA ASN A 116 1.74 18.98 8.55
C ASN A 116 1.12 17.58 8.60
N THR A 117 1.69 16.68 9.41
CA THR A 117 1.25 15.28 9.51
C THR A 117 0.91 14.93 10.95
N THR A 118 -0.27 14.37 11.17
CA THR A 118 -0.68 13.82 12.46
C THR A 118 -0.95 12.33 12.34
N PHE A 119 -0.29 11.54 13.19
CA PHE A 119 -0.58 10.14 13.39
C PHE A 119 -1.59 9.99 14.53
N ILE A 120 -2.63 9.18 14.33
CA ILE A 120 -3.67 8.91 15.32
C ILE A 120 -3.84 7.40 15.43
N ARG A 121 -3.89 6.90 16.67
CA ARG A 121 -4.34 5.56 17.02
C ARG A 121 -5.51 5.64 18.00
N TRP A 122 -6.54 4.87 17.71
CA TRP A 122 -7.68 4.62 18.58
C TRP A 122 -7.60 3.20 19.15
N THR A 123 -7.74 3.10 20.47
CA THR A 123 -7.75 1.85 21.23
C THR A 123 -8.54 2.06 22.51
N THR A 124 -9.23 1.03 23.00
CA THR A 124 -9.90 1.07 24.30
C THR A 124 -9.10 0.27 25.33
N HIS A 125 -8.71 0.93 26.42
CA HIS A 125 -7.90 0.31 27.48
C HIS A 125 -8.72 -0.54 28.47
N SER A 126 -10.01 -0.21 28.67
CA SER A 126 -10.87 -0.90 29.63
C SER A 126 -12.36 -0.89 29.21
N PRO A 127 -13.01 -2.05 29.00
CA PRO A 127 -12.36 -3.35 28.85
C PRO A 127 -11.45 -3.36 27.61
N PRO A 128 -10.30 -4.05 27.65
CA PRO A 128 -9.28 -3.94 26.60
C PRO A 128 -9.77 -4.49 25.24
N GLY A 129 -9.49 -3.76 24.16
CA GLY A 129 -9.83 -4.16 22.78
C GLY A 129 -10.45 -3.02 21.98
N LEU A 130 -10.79 -3.25 20.71
CA LEU A 130 -11.56 -2.31 19.91
C LEU A 130 -12.99 -2.16 20.47
N SER A 131 -13.51 -0.95 20.52
CA SER A 131 -14.87 -0.65 20.95
C SER A 131 -15.61 0.21 19.91
N PRO A 132 -16.94 0.41 20.06
CA PRO A 132 -17.70 1.31 19.20
C PRO A 132 -17.14 2.74 19.17
N LYS A 133 -16.49 3.18 20.26
CA LYS A 133 -15.90 4.52 20.35
C LYS A 133 -14.70 4.69 19.43
N ASP A 134 -13.89 3.63 19.28
CA ASP A 134 -12.74 3.66 18.37
C ASP A 134 -13.20 3.87 16.92
N VAL A 135 -14.25 3.15 16.51
CA VAL A 135 -14.84 3.28 15.18
C VAL A 135 -15.51 4.65 14.98
N LEU A 136 -16.27 5.12 15.98
CA LEU A 136 -16.93 6.43 15.93
C LEU A 136 -15.91 7.55 15.76
N MET A 137 -14.87 7.55 16.57
CA MET A 137 -13.84 8.59 16.50
C MET A 137 -13.00 8.51 15.22
N ALA A 138 -12.76 7.31 14.69
CA ALA A 138 -12.12 7.14 13.39
C ALA A 138 -12.96 7.74 12.24
N LYS A 139 -14.28 7.50 12.22
CA LYS A 139 -15.20 8.10 11.25
C LYS A 139 -15.21 9.63 11.36
N PHE A 140 -15.29 10.16 12.59
CA PHE A 140 -15.22 11.60 12.83
C PHE A 140 -13.92 12.21 12.28
N CYS A 141 -12.78 11.54 12.49
CA CYS A 141 -11.51 12.00 11.94
C CYS A 141 -11.53 12.00 10.40
N ASP A 142 -12.14 11.02 9.75
CA ASP A 142 -12.24 10.97 8.29
C ASP A 142 -13.06 12.15 7.75
N GLU A 143 -14.20 12.45 8.35
CA GLU A 143 -15.05 13.59 7.99
C GLU A 143 -14.32 14.93 8.22
N ALA A 144 -13.69 15.09 9.38
CA ALA A 144 -12.91 16.28 9.70
C ALA A 144 -11.73 16.47 8.72
N ALA A 145 -11.02 15.39 8.39
CA ALA A 145 -9.90 15.43 7.45
C ALA A 145 -10.33 15.92 6.06
N LEU A 146 -11.47 15.43 5.55
CA LEU A 146 -12.06 15.91 4.29
C LEU A 146 -12.36 17.42 4.36
N LYS A 147 -12.98 17.88 5.45
CA LYS A 147 -13.31 19.30 5.65
C LYS A 147 -12.07 20.21 5.65
N PHE A 148 -10.95 19.74 6.19
CA PHE A 148 -9.70 20.51 6.26
C PHE A 148 -8.77 20.33 5.07
N GLY A 149 -9.21 19.60 4.03
CA GLY A 149 -8.43 19.40 2.81
C GLY A 149 -7.19 18.55 3.05
N GLU A 150 -7.39 17.37 3.64
CA GLU A 150 -6.35 16.34 3.71
C GLU A 150 -5.74 16.10 2.33
N VAL A 151 -4.41 16.06 2.28
CA VAL A 151 -3.63 15.70 1.10
C VAL A 151 -3.47 14.19 1.08
N ILE A 152 -4.11 13.55 0.11
CA ILE A 152 -3.99 12.11 -0.12
C ILE A 152 -2.80 11.90 -1.04
N GLU A 153 -1.74 11.30 -0.52
CA GLU A 153 -0.65 10.81 -1.37
C GLU A 153 -1.02 9.38 -1.78
N ASP A 154 -1.14 9.16 -3.09
CA ASP A 154 -1.25 7.81 -3.62
C ASP A 154 0.04 7.09 -3.26
N VAL A 155 -0.06 6.11 -2.36
CA VAL A 155 1.06 5.21 -2.08
C VAL A 155 1.18 4.36 -3.33
N GLU A 156 2.06 4.78 -4.25
CA GLU A 156 2.55 3.90 -5.31
C GLU A 156 3.10 2.66 -4.60
N GLU A 157 2.50 1.50 -4.87
CA GLU A 157 3.01 0.22 -4.41
C GLU A 157 4.49 0.13 -4.82
N GLU A 158 5.40 -0.07 -3.86
CA GLU A 158 6.82 -0.24 -4.16
C GLU A 158 7.01 -1.47 -5.06
N GLY A 159 7.12 -1.20 -6.36
CA GLY A 159 7.19 -2.23 -7.39
C GLY A 159 7.08 -1.67 -8.81
N GLY A 160 7.86 -0.64 -9.16
CA GLY A 160 7.80 -0.06 -10.50
C GLY A 160 9.03 0.75 -10.87
N LEU A 161 10.06 0.08 -11.37
CA LEU A 161 11.19 0.70 -12.05
C LEU A 161 10.67 1.35 -13.36
N GLY A 162 10.22 2.60 -13.31
CA GLY A 162 9.66 3.23 -14.51
C GLY A 162 8.96 4.57 -14.34
N LYS A 163 9.61 5.57 -13.72
CA LYS A 163 9.15 6.96 -13.81
C LYS A 163 10.20 7.98 -14.25
N ASP A 164 11.38 7.54 -14.68
CA ASP A 164 12.50 8.42 -15.05
C ASP A 164 12.78 8.49 -16.57
N LEU A 165 11.93 7.91 -17.44
CA LEU A 165 12.20 7.87 -18.89
C LEU A 165 11.40 8.90 -19.73
N VAL A 166 10.38 9.55 -19.17
CA VAL A 166 9.53 10.48 -19.96
C VAL A 166 10.04 11.92 -20.05
N ASP A 167 11.09 12.30 -19.31
CA ASP A 167 11.64 13.67 -19.33
C ASP A 167 12.92 13.86 -20.18
N ARG A 168 13.30 12.87 -21.00
CA ARG A 168 14.54 12.95 -21.82
C ARG A 168 14.35 12.96 -23.34
N VAL A 169 13.12 13.15 -23.84
CA VAL A 169 12.88 13.32 -25.28
C VAL A 169 12.12 14.62 -25.53
N ALA A 170 12.75 15.76 -25.21
CA ALA A 170 12.24 17.08 -25.62
C ALA A 170 13.33 18.16 -25.70
N THR A 171 14.54 17.85 -26.16
CA THR A 171 15.49 18.89 -26.62
C THR A 171 16.42 18.28 -27.65
N GLU A 172 15.99 18.26 -28.91
CA GLU A 172 16.84 18.36 -30.11
C GLU A 172 15.97 18.25 -31.37
N ALA A 173 15.24 19.32 -31.67
CA ALA A 173 14.77 19.57 -33.04
C ALA A 173 14.34 21.03 -33.19
N GLY A 174 15.19 21.82 -33.86
CA GLY A 174 14.78 23.01 -34.61
C GLY A 174 14.85 24.33 -33.85
N ASP A 175 15.92 25.10 -34.08
CA ASP A 175 15.78 26.32 -34.89
C ASP A 175 17.16 26.86 -35.33
N CYS A 176 17.55 26.53 -36.56
CA CYS A 176 18.71 27.12 -37.22
C CYS A 176 18.23 27.80 -38.50
N CYS A 177 17.92 29.11 -38.43
CA CYS A 177 18.22 30.14 -39.45
C CYS A 177 17.32 31.38 -39.29
N VAL A 178 17.85 32.45 -38.69
CA VAL A 178 17.38 33.82 -38.94
C VAL A 178 18.60 34.70 -39.26
N PRO A 179 18.71 35.29 -40.46
CA PRO A 179 19.81 36.20 -40.75
C PRO A 179 19.58 37.58 -40.10
N LYS A 180 20.58 38.08 -39.38
CA LYS A 180 20.59 39.45 -38.84
C LYS A 180 20.67 40.47 -39.98
N LYS A 181 19.72 41.40 -40.01
CA LYS A 181 19.74 42.59 -40.87
C LYS A 181 20.75 43.58 -40.30
N LYS A 182 21.74 44.01 -41.11
CA LYS A 182 22.64 45.12 -40.77
C LYS A 182 21.88 46.44 -41.00
N GLY A 183 21.86 47.28 -39.99
CA GLY A 183 21.55 48.70 -40.04
C GLY A 183 22.71 49.45 -39.39
#